data_AF-A0A0Q0EBM7-F1
#
_entry.id   AF-A0A0Q0EBM7-F1
#
_cell.length_a   1.000
_cell.length_b   1.000
_cell.length_c   1.000
_cell.angle_alpha   90.00
_cell.angle_beta   90.00
_cell.angle_gamma   90.00
#
_symmetry.space_group_name_H-M   'P 1'
#
loop_
_entity.id
_entity.type
_entity.pdbx_description
1 polymer ?
#
loop_
_entity_poly.entity_id
_entity_poly.type
_entity_poly.pdbx_seq_one_letter_code
_entity_poly.pdbx_strand_id
1 'polypeptide(L)'
;MGIVCNNVLDAAYRALVAASTDDDTNWTVGTLLYGRVHGRFKTMHRDKSLAWFQLANSTMDYTPSVNGVLMQVVMDDPDVRKKAHRMAASRAELYQASLLGPSNDGNLTWRLYVDSDGNMEDPKLTVTVMGFDTNQNVVCQWMHDYTPLQSVRTIDLPVEVDIPEQFPTRREKDADRNVPIDADQIDE
;
A
#
# COMPACT_ATOMS: atom_id res chain seq x y z
N MET A 1 10.08 10.84 -8.99
CA MET A 1 9.43 10.99 -7.67
C MET A 1 8.16 10.17 -7.53
N GLY A 2 7.19 10.27 -8.47
CA GLY A 2 5.93 9.50 -8.41
C GLY A 2 6.08 8.00 -8.13
N ILE A 3 7.06 7.32 -8.74
CA ILE A 3 7.34 5.89 -8.45
C ILE A 3 7.63 5.64 -6.97
N VAL A 4 8.43 6.50 -6.33
CA VAL A 4 8.79 6.36 -4.91
C VAL A 4 7.55 6.55 -4.05
N CYS A 5 6.84 7.65 -4.25
CA CYS A 5 5.65 8.00 -3.49
C CYS A 5 4.58 6.91 -3.61
N ASN A 6 4.34 6.41 -4.81
CA ASN A 6 3.34 5.38 -5.03
C ASN A 6 3.72 4.03 -4.40
N ASN A 7 4.99 3.66 -4.39
CA ASN A 7 5.47 2.46 -3.68
C ASN A 7 5.32 2.59 -2.16
N VAL A 8 5.60 3.77 -1.63
CA VAL A 8 5.42 4.09 -0.20
C VAL A 8 3.95 3.99 0.19
N LEU A 9 3.08 4.59 -0.61
CA LEU A 9 1.63 4.58 -0.40
C LEU A 9 1.05 3.16 -0.53
N ASP A 10 1.51 2.35 -1.48
CA ASP A 10 1.11 0.92 -1.56
C ASP A 10 1.55 0.14 -0.31
N ALA A 11 2.75 0.38 0.20
CA ALA A 11 3.22 -0.26 1.42
C ALA A 11 2.42 0.18 2.66
N ALA A 12 2.09 1.48 2.75
CA ALA A 12 1.26 2.04 3.80
C ALA A 12 -0.17 1.49 3.74
N TYR A 13 -0.77 1.45 2.55
CA TYR A 13 -2.11 0.89 2.33
C TYR A 13 -2.19 -0.57 2.78
N ARG A 14 -1.25 -1.41 2.34
CA ARG A 14 -1.19 -2.83 2.75
C ARG A 14 -0.97 -2.99 4.25
N ALA A 15 -0.29 -2.04 4.90
CA ALA A 15 -0.11 -2.05 6.34
C ALA A 15 -1.43 -1.76 7.06
N LEU A 16 -2.19 -0.76 6.60
CA LEU A 16 -3.51 -0.44 7.16
C LEU A 16 -4.50 -1.60 6.99
N VAL A 17 -4.53 -2.22 5.80
CA VAL A 17 -5.37 -3.41 5.56
C VAL A 17 -4.99 -4.55 6.50
N ALA A 18 -3.70 -4.74 6.79
CA ALA A 18 -3.25 -5.79 7.69
C ALA A 18 -3.50 -5.48 9.18
N ALA A 19 -3.54 -4.21 9.58
CA ALA A 19 -3.86 -3.75 10.93
C ALA A 19 -5.30 -3.25 11.02
N SER A 20 -6.25 -4.11 10.64
CA SER A 20 -7.69 -3.85 10.60
C SER A 20 -8.49 -4.74 11.56
N THR A 21 -7.83 -5.30 12.57
CA THR A 21 -8.48 -6.18 13.56
C THR A 21 -8.93 -5.40 14.79
N ASP A 22 -9.88 -5.95 15.56
CA ASP A 22 -10.39 -5.32 16.79
C ASP A 22 -9.31 -5.17 17.88
N ASP A 23 -8.22 -5.93 17.78
CA ASP A 23 -7.07 -5.88 18.70
C ASP A 23 -6.05 -4.79 18.33
N ASP A 24 -6.19 -4.17 17.15
CA ASP A 24 -5.26 -3.14 16.69
C ASP A 24 -5.48 -1.80 17.40
N THR A 25 -4.39 -1.25 17.90
CA THR A 25 -4.36 0.07 18.54
C THR A 25 -3.68 1.08 17.62
N ASN A 26 -3.87 2.37 17.89
CA ASN A 26 -3.13 3.43 17.19
C ASN A 26 -1.61 3.21 17.21
N TRP A 27 -1.08 2.58 18.26
CA TRP A 27 0.34 2.24 18.37
C TRP A 27 0.76 1.10 17.42
N THR A 28 -0.01 0.01 17.35
CA THR A 28 0.31 -1.12 16.47
C THR A 28 0.17 -0.73 15.00
N VAL A 29 -0.89 0.02 14.66
CA VAL A 29 -1.12 0.59 13.33
C VAL A 29 0.07 1.46 12.91
N GLY A 30 0.47 2.44 13.74
CA GLY A 30 1.58 3.34 13.41
C GLY A 30 2.92 2.61 13.26
N THR A 31 3.19 1.63 14.13
CA THR A 31 4.43 0.83 14.07
C THR A 31 4.48 -0.03 12.81
N LEU A 32 3.37 -0.69 12.45
CA LEU A 32 3.29 -1.54 11.27
C LEU A 32 3.44 -0.71 9.99
N LEU A 33 2.75 0.44 9.93
CA LEU A 33 2.83 1.39 8.82
C LEU A 33 4.29 1.82 8.57
N TYR A 34 4.98 2.32 9.61
CA TYR A 34 6.38 2.73 9.51
C TYR A 34 7.30 1.59 9.09
N GLY A 35 7.13 0.41 9.69
CA GLY A 35 7.92 -0.78 9.37
C GLY A 35 7.73 -1.29 7.94
N ARG A 36 6.50 -1.25 7.40
CA ARG A 36 6.20 -1.67 6.03
C ARG A 36 6.78 -0.70 5.00
N VAL A 37 6.67 0.61 5.24
CA VAL A 37 7.31 1.63 4.40
C VAL A 37 8.84 1.45 4.40
N HIS A 38 9.44 1.22 5.56
CA HIS A 38 10.87 0.93 5.66
C HIS A 38 11.26 -0.33 4.85
N GLY A 39 10.51 -1.42 5.00
CA GLY A 39 10.72 -2.66 4.25
C GLY A 39 10.60 -2.47 2.73
N ARG A 40 9.65 -1.62 2.29
CA ARG A 40 9.51 -1.26 0.87
C ARG A 40 10.74 -0.52 0.36
N PHE A 41 11.26 0.45 1.11
CA PHE A 41 12.49 1.14 0.73
C PHE A 41 13.70 0.21 0.67
N LYS A 42 13.82 -0.76 1.59
CA LYS A 42 14.90 -1.78 1.50
C LYS A 42 14.79 -2.60 0.21
N THR A 43 13.57 -2.92 -0.20
CA THR A 43 13.33 -3.66 -1.45
C THR A 43 13.71 -2.81 -2.66
N MET A 44 13.25 -1.55 -2.70
CA MET A 44 13.58 -0.60 -3.77
C MET A 44 15.08 -0.34 -3.88
N HIS A 45 15.78 -0.20 -2.74
CA HIS A 45 17.22 0.02 -2.73
C HIS A 45 18.02 -1.15 -3.33
N ARG A 46 17.50 -2.38 -3.22
CA ARG A 46 18.13 -3.57 -3.81
C ARG A 46 17.80 -3.73 -5.30
N ASP A 47 16.79 -3.02 -5.80
CA ASP A 47 16.38 -3.08 -7.20
C ASP A 47 17.36 -2.27 -8.07
N LYS A 48 18.10 -2.99 -8.93
CA LYS A 48 19.08 -2.39 -9.83
C LYS A 48 18.45 -1.52 -10.92
N SER A 49 17.17 -1.70 -11.23
CA SER A 49 16.45 -0.84 -12.16
C SER A 49 16.21 0.57 -11.59
N LEU A 50 16.28 0.69 -10.26
CA LEU A 50 16.14 1.94 -9.51
C LEU A 50 17.50 2.42 -9.00
N ALA A 51 18.53 2.43 -9.85
CA ALA A 51 19.88 2.87 -9.45
C ALA A 51 19.93 4.30 -8.87
N TRP A 52 18.94 5.13 -9.21
CA TRP A 52 18.75 6.48 -8.69
C TRP A 52 18.13 6.53 -7.29
N PHE A 53 17.61 5.43 -6.77
CA PHE A 53 17.05 5.31 -5.43
C PHE A 53 18.00 4.53 -4.51
N GLN A 54 18.37 5.11 -3.38
CA GLN A 54 19.24 4.47 -2.41
C GLN A 54 18.74 4.65 -0.99
N LEU A 55 19.15 3.77 -0.07
CA LEU A 55 19.03 4.03 1.37
C LEU A 55 20.40 4.40 1.92
N ALA A 56 20.59 5.67 2.26
CA ALA A 56 21.82 6.15 2.88
C ALA A 56 21.96 5.61 4.32
N ASN A 57 20.83 5.47 5.03
CA ASN A 57 20.72 4.74 6.27
C ASN A 57 19.56 3.73 6.17
N SER A 58 19.76 2.49 6.61
CA SER A 58 18.77 1.39 6.55
C SER A 58 18.39 0.84 7.94
N THR A 59 18.77 1.56 9.00
CA THR A 59 18.38 1.27 10.39
C THR A 59 17.02 1.89 10.72
N MET A 60 16.68 2.07 11.99
CA MET A 60 15.38 2.63 12.41
C MET A 60 15.15 4.01 11.83
N ASP A 61 16.12 4.91 11.92
CA ASP A 61 16.04 6.27 11.37
C ASP A 61 16.51 6.28 9.91
N TYR A 62 15.84 5.51 9.06
CA TYR A 62 16.26 5.32 7.68
C TYR A 62 16.14 6.62 6.86
N THR A 63 17.06 6.77 5.91
CA THR A 63 17.17 7.98 5.09
C THR A 63 17.22 7.58 3.62
N PRO A 64 16.08 7.64 2.89
CA PRO A 64 16.10 7.44 1.45
C PRO A 64 16.83 8.59 0.75
N SER A 65 17.48 8.24 -0.35
CA SER A 65 18.11 9.15 -1.30
C SER A 65 17.45 8.95 -2.67
N VAL A 66 17.02 10.04 -3.30
CA VAL A 66 16.46 10.05 -4.65
C VAL A 66 17.33 10.96 -5.51
N ASN A 67 18.02 10.39 -6.51
CA ASN A 67 19.00 11.10 -7.34
C ASN A 67 20.05 11.86 -6.50
N GLY A 68 20.50 11.28 -5.37
CA GLY A 68 21.46 11.91 -4.46
C GLY A 68 20.86 12.88 -3.45
N VAL A 69 19.57 13.23 -3.56
CA VAL A 69 18.87 14.08 -2.58
C VAL A 69 18.40 13.23 -1.40
N LEU A 70 18.92 13.52 -0.21
CA LEU A 70 18.53 12.85 1.03
C LEU A 70 17.20 13.39 1.55
N MET A 71 16.33 12.48 2.01
CA MET A 71 15.02 12.84 2.56
C MET A 71 14.79 12.17 3.91
N GLN A 72 14.18 12.90 4.84
CA GLN A 72 13.70 12.34 6.10
C GLN A 72 12.24 11.91 5.95
N VAL A 73 11.89 10.71 6.40
CA VAL A 73 10.51 10.20 6.32
C VAL A 73 9.77 10.51 7.61
N VAL A 74 8.56 11.07 7.46
CA VAL A 74 7.70 11.50 8.56
C VAL A 74 6.32 10.89 8.35
N MET A 75 5.80 10.18 9.37
CA MET A 75 4.45 9.60 9.36
C MET A 75 3.51 10.52 10.15
N ASP A 76 3.24 11.70 9.62
CA ASP A 76 2.40 12.71 10.25
C ASP A 76 1.79 13.59 9.16
N ASP A 77 0.75 14.32 9.53
CA ASP A 77 0.07 15.27 8.65
C ASP A 77 0.95 16.55 8.49
N PRO A 78 1.24 16.99 7.25
CA PRO A 78 2.07 18.18 7.01
C PRO A 78 1.41 19.50 7.43
N ASP A 79 0.07 19.58 7.41
CA ASP A 79 -0.72 20.78 7.71
C ASP A 79 -1.06 20.86 9.20
N VAL A 80 -1.32 19.72 9.82
CA VAL A 80 -1.54 19.61 11.26
C VAL A 80 -0.19 19.58 11.98
N ARG A 81 0.38 20.78 12.17
CA ARG A 81 1.61 21.03 12.96
C ARG A 81 1.46 20.74 14.47
N LYS A 82 0.88 19.59 14.86
CA LYS A 82 0.69 19.17 16.26
C LYS A 82 2.01 18.97 17.01
N LYS A 83 3.15 18.90 16.31
CA LYS A 83 4.50 18.77 16.91
C LYS A 83 5.53 19.70 16.27
N ALA A 84 5.26 21.01 16.25
CA ALA A 84 6.24 22.02 15.81
C ALA A 84 7.63 21.85 16.47
N HIS A 85 7.70 21.33 17.71
CA HIS A 85 8.97 21.05 18.40
C HIS A 85 9.76 19.85 17.84
N ARG A 86 9.14 18.91 17.11
CA ARG A 86 9.85 17.82 16.39
C ARG A 86 10.33 18.26 15.02
N MET A 87 9.78 19.36 14.51
CA MET A 87 10.23 20.02 13.28
C MET A 87 11.42 20.93 13.53
N ALA A 88 11.59 21.41 14.78
CA ALA A 88 12.75 22.16 15.22
C ALA A 88 14.01 21.35 14.98
N ALA A 89 14.94 21.94 14.23
CA ALA A 89 16.18 21.30 13.88
C ALA A 89 16.89 20.92 15.18
N SER A 90 17.30 19.66 15.28
CA SER A 90 18.05 19.23 16.44
C SER A 90 19.32 20.09 16.57
N ARG A 91 19.90 20.20 17.76
CA ARG A 91 21.14 20.97 17.95
C ARG A 91 22.27 20.49 17.03
N ALA A 92 22.22 19.21 16.63
CA ALA A 92 23.13 18.63 15.64
C ALA A 92 22.81 19.09 14.20
N GLU A 93 21.54 19.17 13.82
CA GLU A 93 21.12 19.66 12.50
C GLU A 93 21.42 21.16 12.33
N LEU A 94 21.18 21.97 13.36
CA LEU A 94 21.54 23.40 13.36
C LEU A 94 23.05 23.61 13.24
N TYR A 95 23.83 22.78 13.94
CA TYR A 95 25.29 22.82 13.85
C TYR A 95 25.78 22.39 12.47
N GLN A 96 25.24 21.31 11.91
CA GLN A 96 25.56 20.87 10.54
C GLN A 96 25.17 21.92 9.50
N ALA A 97 24.00 22.55 9.63
CA ALA A 97 23.57 23.65 8.77
C ALA A 97 24.51 24.87 8.89
N SER A 98 25.00 25.19 10.09
CA SER A 98 25.95 26.29 10.29
C SER A 98 27.31 26.05 9.64
N LEU A 99 27.72 24.78 9.47
CA LEU A 99 28.97 24.41 8.81
C LEU A 99 28.91 24.61 7.29
N LEU A 100 27.71 24.70 6.72
CA LEU A 100 27.47 24.85 5.28
C LEU A 100 27.45 26.32 4.81
N GLY A 101 27.62 27.29 5.72
CA GLY A 101 27.62 28.73 5.39
C GLY A 101 26.23 29.35 5.22
N PRO A 102 26.11 30.61 4.75
CA PRO A 102 24.82 31.26 4.55
C PRO A 102 23.92 30.47 3.59
N SER A 103 22.60 30.53 3.84
CA SER A 103 21.59 29.81 3.08
C SER A 103 21.63 30.17 1.60
N ASN A 104 22.23 29.30 0.79
CA ASN A 104 22.03 29.24 -0.65
C ASN A 104 21.02 28.12 -0.96
N ASP A 105 20.48 28.09 -2.18
CA ASP A 105 19.56 27.05 -2.69
C ASP A 105 20.05 25.59 -2.51
N GLY A 106 21.34 25.40 -2.15
CA GLY A 106 21.93 24.11 -1.82
C GLY A 106 21.70 23.58 -0.40
N ASN A 107 21.19 24.39 0.54
CA ASN A 107 21.00 24.00 1.95
C ASN A 107 19.53 23.69 2.27
N LEU A 108 18.83 22.99 1.37
CA LEU A 108 17.46 22.57 1.59
C LEU A 108 17.40 21.25 2.35
N THR A 109 16.57 21.20 3.39
CA THR A 109 16.22 19.94 4.07
C THR A 109 14.95 19.40 3.43
N TRP A 110 14.98 18.14 2.99
CA TRP A 110 13.83 17.49 2.36
C TRP A 110 13.15 16.52 3.31
N ARG A 111 11.83 16.59 3.39
CA ARG A 111 11.00 15.65 4.15
C ARG A 111 9.95 15.02 3.26
N LEU A 112 9.69 13.74 3.50
CA LEU A 112 8.67 12.95 2.87
C LEU A 112 7.62 12.61 3.93
N TYR A 113 6.50 13.33 3.90
CA TYR A 113 5.35 13.07 4.74
C TYR A 113 4.52 11.96 4.11
N VAL A 114 4.16 10.97 4.91
CA VAL A 114 3.20 9.92 4.55
C VAL A 114 2.04 10.07 5.50
N ASP A 115 0.91 10.49 4.96
CA ASP A 115 -0.27 10.82 5.73
C ASP A 115 -1.45 9.93 5.35
N SER A 116 -2.37 9.78 6.31
CA SER A 116 -3.65 9.10 6.18
C SER A 116 -4.73 10.02 6.73
N ASP A 117 -5.85 10.14 6.03
CA ASP A 117 -7.02 10.89 6.50
C ASP A 117 -7.65 10.35 7.80
N GLY A 118 -7.10 9.27 8.36
CA GLY A 118 -7.52 8.66 9.61
C GLY A 118 -8.78 7.83 9.47
N ASN A 119 -9.31 7.69 8.25
CA ASN A 119 -10.43 6.80 7.96
C ASN A 119 -9.91 5.37 7.81
N MET A 120 -10.37 4.45 8.67
CA MET A 120 -9.93 3.05 8.61
C MET A 120 -10.70 2.23 7.56
N GLU A 121 -11.93 2.62 7.19
CA GLU A 121 -12.76 1.87 6.24
C GLU A 121 -12.35 2.14 4.78
N ASP A 122 -12.02 3.38 4.47
CA ASP A 122 -11.53 3.81 3.16
C ASP A 122 -10.39 4.83 3.33
N PRO A 123 -9.18 4.37 3.67
CA PRO A 123 -8.07 5.26 3.99
C PRO A 123 -7.60 6.00 2.74
N LYS A 124 -7.71 7.32 2.76
CA LYS A 124 -7.05 8.16 1.74
C LYS A 124 -5.64 8.44 2.20
N LEU A 125 -4.70 7.83 1.48
CA LEU A 125 -3.29 7.99 1.73
C LEU A 125 -2.69 8.99 0.75
N THR A 126 -1.94 9.95 1.29
CA THR A 126 -1.22 10.96 0.52
C THR A 126 0.23 11.01 0.93
N VAL A 127 1.10 11.32 -0.02
CA VAL A 127 2.50 11.61 0.25
C VAL A 127 2.79 13.05 -0.13
N THR A 128 3.34 13.80 0.82
CA THR A 128 3.73 15.19 0.60
C THR A 128 5.24 15.32 0.75
N VAL A 129 5.89 15.78 -0.32
CA VAL A 129 7.30 16.14 -0.34
C VAL A 129 7.42 17.61 -0.01
N MET A 130 8.17 17.93 1.04
CA MET A 130 8.41 19.31 1.45
C MET A 130 9.91 19.62 1.50
N GLY A 131 10.28 20.76 0.94
CA GLY A 131 11.61 21.33 1.05
C GLY A 131 11.60 22.51 2.02
N PHE A 132 12.55 22.52 2.96
CA PHE A 132 12.69 23.55 3.98
C PHE A 132 14.02 24.29 3.81
N ASP A 133 14.00 25.61 3.98
CA ASP A 133 15.23 26.40 4.12
C ASP A 133 15.86 26.20 5.52
N THR A 134 17.00 26.83 5.75
CA THR A 134 17.71 26.81 7.04
C THR A 134 16.91 27.42 8.19
N ASN A 135 15.92 28.27 7.89
CA ASN A 135 15.01 28.88 8.84
C ASN A 135 13.71 28.08 9.01
N GLN A 136 13.61 26.91 8.39
CA GLN A 136 12.43 26.03 8.40
C GLN A 136 11.19 26.58 7.70
N ASN A 137 11.38 27.58 6.83
CA ASN A 137 10.31 28.00 5.94
C ASN A 137 10.12 26.96 4.84
N VAL A 138 8.86 26.70 4.48
CA VAL A 138 8.54 25.83 3.35
C VAL A 138 8.89 26.58 2.07
N VAL A 139 9.86 26.05 1.32
CA VAL A 139 10.30 26.60 0.02
C VAL A 139 9.62 25.86 -1.12
N CYS A 140 9.34 24.58 -0.93
CA CYS A 140 8.71 23.72 -1.93
C CYS A 140 7.75 22.74 -1.26
N GLN A 141 6.60 22.52 -1.89
CA GLN A 141 5.63 21.50 -1.51
C GLN A 141 5.13 20.81 -2.78
N TRP A 142 5.16 19.48 -2.79
CA TRP A 142 4.62 18.67 -3.87
C TRP A 142 3.88 17.47 -3.29
N MET A 143 2.65 17.23 -3.74
CA MET A 143 1.78 16.20 -3.20
C MET A 143 1.52 15.11 -4.24
N HIS A 144 1.38 13.88 -3.78
CA HIS A 144 1.05 12.72 -4.59
C HIS A 144 -0.03 11.88 -3.91
N ASP A 145 -1.15 11.73 -4.61
CA ASP A 145 -2.24 10.86 -4.19
C ASP A 145 -1.93 9.41 -4.55
N TYR A 146 -2.40 8.49 -3.70
CA TYR A 146 -2.18 7.07 -3.93
C TYR A 146 -2.85 6.59 -5.21
N THR A 147 -2.06 6.00 -6.11
CA THR A 147 -2.56 5.28 -7.29
C THR A 147 -2.31 3.79 -7.08
N PRO A 148 -3.35 2.97 -6.84
CA PRO A 148 -3.16 1.56 -6.55
C PRO A 148 -2.25 0.86 -7.58
N LEU A 149 -1.13 0.30 -7.12
CA LEU A 149 -0.22 -0.50 -7.95
C LEU A 149 -0.85 -1.88 -8.19
N GLN A 150 -1.95 -1.90 -8.97
CA GLN A 150 -2.87 -3.03 -9.09
C GLN A 150 -3.31 -3.62 -7.74
N SER A 151 -4.52 -3.31 -7.32
CA SER A 151 -5.22 -4.13 -6.35
C SER A 151 -6.68 -4.22 -6.75
N VAL A 152 -7.03 -5.30 -7.42
CA VAL A 152 -8.22 -6.06 -7.04
C VAL A 152 -7.79 -7.51 -7.24
N ARG A 153 -7.93 -8.36 -6.22
CA ARG A 153 -8.39 -9.72 -6.54
C ARG A 153 -9.77 -9.51 -7.16
N THR A 154 -9.83 -9.14 -8.44
CA THR A 154 -10.94 -9.57 -9.25
C THR A 154 -10.83 -11.07 -9.12
N ILE A 155 -11.67 -11.58 -8.22
CA ILE A 155 -12.33 -12.84 -8.43
C ILE A 155 -12.53 -12.88 -9.96
N ASP A 156 -11.72 -13.66 -10.66
CA ASP A 156 -12.19 -14.29 -11.88
C ASP A 156 -13.44 -15.03 -11.40
N LEU A 157 -14.57 -14.34 -11.38
CA LEU A 157 -15.85 -15.00 -11.29
C LEU A 157 -15.87 -15.83 -12.56
N PRO A 158 -15.85 -17.17 -12.45
CA PRO A 158 -15.94 -18.01 -13.64
C PRO A 158 -17.16 -17.53 -14.43
N VAL A 159 -17.00 -17.41 -15.74
CA VAL A 159 -18.08 -17.03 -16.65
C VAL A 159 -19.31 -17.83 -16.28
N GLU A 160 -20.43 -17.15 -16.01
CA GLU A 160 -21.69 -17.79 -15.70
C GLU A 160 -22.05 -18.72 -16.85
N VAL A 161 -21.92 -20.03 -16.64
CA VAL A 161 -22.30 -21.04 -17.62
C VAL A 161 -23.76 -21.33 -17.38
N ASP A 162 -24.57 -21.07 -18.40
CA ASP A 162 -26.00 -21.36 -18.39
C ASP A 162 -26.19 -22.87 -18.20
N ILE A 163 -26.70 -23.28 -17.04
CA ILE A 163 -27.02 -24.69 -16.76
C ILE A 163 -28.36 -24.94 -17.44
N PRO A 164 -28.45 -25.84 -18.44
CA PRO A 164 -29.74 -26.13 -19.06
C PRO A 164 -30.70 -26.68 -18.01
N GLU A 165 -31.90 -26.10 -17.91
CA GLU A 165 -32.97 -26.59 -17.03
C GLU A 165 -33.22 -28.08 -17.31
N GLN A 166 -32.81 -28.93 -16.37
CA GLN A 166 -33.15 -30.34 -16.41
C GLN A 166 -34.60 -30.50 -15.95
N PHE A 167 -35.50 -30.65 -16.91
CA PHE A 167 -36.86 -31.08 -16.61
C PHE A 167 -36.85 -32.53 -16.11
N PRO A 168 -37.53 -32.83 -15.00
CA PRO A 168 -37.65 -34.19 -14.52
C PRO A 168 -38.32 -35.06 -15.59
N THR A 169 -37.58 -36.02 -16.13
CA THR A 169 -38.12 -36.96 -17.10
C THR A 169 -39.02 -37.94 -16.35
N ARG A 170 -40.33 -37.86 -16.59
CA ARG A 170 -41.29 -38.82 -16.05
C ARG A 170 -40.99 -40.18 -16.68
N ARG A 171 -40.63 -41.18 -15.86
CA ARG A 171 -40.58 -42.57 -16.30
C ARG A 171 -41.98 -42.98 -16.75
N GLU A 172 -42.17 -43.24 -18.05
CA GLU A 172 -43.36 -43.95 -18.52
C GLU A 172 -43.27 -45.39 -18.00
N LYS A 173 -44.04 -45.68 -16.97
CA LYS A 173 -44.02 -47.00 -16.31
C LYS A 173 -44.88 -48.04 -17.05
N ASP A 174 -45.79 -47.65 -17.93
CA ASP A 174 -46.84 -48.56 -18.41
C ASP A 174 -47.17 -48.41 -19.90
N ALA A 175 -46.17 -48.15 -20.75
CA ALA A 175 -46.34 -48.16 -22.21
C ALA A 175 -45.85 -49.46 -22.89
N ASP A 176 -45.52 -50.49 -22.11
CA ASP A 176 -45.15 -51.79 -22.67
C ASP A 176 -46.02 -52.91 -22.09
N ARG A 177 -46.93 -53.36 -22.96
CA ARG A 177 -47.50 -54.72 -23.04
C ARG A 177 -48.53 -55.10 -21.98
N ASN A 178 -49.78 -54.77 -22.34
CA ASN A 178 -50.83 -55.79 -22.35
C ASN A 178 -50.27 -57.05 -23.04
N VAL A 179 -49.94 -58.06 -22.24
CA VAL A 179 -49.59 -59.41 -22.68
C VAL A 179 -50.89 -60.17 -22.97
N PRO A 180 -50.96 -60.96 -24.04
CA PRO A 180 -51.51 -62.31 -23.90
C PRO A 180 -50.36 -63.31 -23.86
N ILE A 181 -50.24 -63.93 -22.69
CA ILE A 181 -49.41 -65.09 -22.39
C ILE A 181 -50.08 -66.28 -23.09
N ASP A 182 -49.35 -67.06 -23.90
CA ASP A 182 -49.11 -68.48 -23.59
C ASP A 182 -48.28 -69.17 -24.66
N ALA A 183 -47.15 -69.75 -24.25
CA ALA A 183 -47.01 -71.20 -24.21
C ALA A 183 -45.63 -71.52 -23.62
N ASP A 184 -45.65 -72.00 -22.38
CA ASP A 184 -44.63 -72.89 -21.87
C ASP A 184 -44.39 -74.04 -22.85
N GLN A 185 -43.14 -74.23 -23.26
CA GLN A 185 -42.54 -75.55 -23.34
C GLN A 185 -41.30 -75.53 -22.45
N ILE A 186 -41.42 -76.17 -21.29
CA ILE A 186 -40.28 -76.72 -20.55
C ILE A 186 -40.11 -78.15 -21.07
N ASP A 187 -38.87 -78.54 -21.35
CA ASP A 187 -38.47 -79.93 -21.59
C ASP A 187 -39.06 -80.88 -20.52
N GLU A 188 -39.77 -81.91 -20.98
CA GLU A 188 -39.35 -83.31 -20.78
C GLU A 188 -39.73 -84.16 -22.00
#